data_AF-A0A151DYE3-F1
#
_entry.id   AF-A0A151DYE3-F1
#
_cell.length_a   1.000
_cell.length_b   1.000
_cell.length_c   1.000
_cell.angle_alpha   90.00
_cell.angle_beta   90.00
_cell.angle_gamma   90.00
#
_symmetry.space_group_name_H-M   'P 1'
#
loop_
_entity.id
_entity.type
_entity.pdbx_description
1 polymer ?
#
loop_
_entity_poly.entity_id
_entity_poly.type
_entity_poly.pdbx_seq_one_letter_code
_entity_poly.pdbx_strand_id
1 'polypeptide(L)'
;MGIIGRLFYTKDKGKFKRSKKWEGELNKCIRCGYCYELCPLFKSNNWESDTPRGKLLLIYGMINNEIEPSQEIVDKIFQCFYCKNCSDNCSAGVPITEILSDARADLIEQGFEVEGTTVKIDEDLCSVCGICVPLCKYEALTIEPTEKDKEKIVVDKVECRGCGLCVSACPSGAITQKEGCEVTIPELHDRVKEIIKQEGKKLVVFACNWSMFPGLQLSESPTLVKTPYGIIVSMCSGRVAPELILNAFQEGAWGVLVAGCPPEECDHDGNYKTRRRLVLLRNILKELNIDSKRIKLEWFSTKESAKLQSVINDFMKELDKMGPIKKIEVSKKIGG
;
A
#
# COMPACT_ATOMS: atom_id res chain seq x y z
N MET A 1 -31.52 22.68 48.08
CA MET A 1 -30.07 22.76 48.32
C MET A 1 -29.49 21.45 47.81
N GLY A 2 -29.10 21.35 46.54
CA GLY A 2 -27.77 21.74 46.03
C GLY A 2 -26.97 20.44 45.84
N ILE A 3 -26.24 20.15 44.78
CA ILE A 3 -25.69 20.95 43.69
C ILE A 3 -25.62 20.00 42.48
N ILE A 4 -26.23 20.39 41.37
CA ILE A 4 -26.00 19.81 40.05
C ILE A 4 -24.55 20.13 39.70
N GLY A 5 -23.68 19.13 39.76
CA GLY A 5 -22.29 19.22 39.31
C GLY A 5 -22.25 19.38 37.80
N ARG A 6 -22.44 20.62 37.34
CA ARG A 6 -21.99 21.10 36.04
C ARG A 6 -20.49 20.78 35.97
N LEU A 7 -20.11 19.68 35.30
CA LEU A 7 -18.75 19.56 34.79
C LEU A 7 -18.58 20.74 33.85
N PHE A 8 -17.84 21.74 34.31
CA PHE A 8 -17.36 22.83 33.50
C PHE A 8 -16.50 22.19 32.40
N TYR A 9 -17.09 21.98 31.23
CA TYR A 9 -16.40 21.71 29.98
C TYR A 9 -15.55 22.96 29.71
N THR A 10 -14.29 22.93 30.15
CA THR A 10 -13.31 23.90 29.71
C THR A 10 -13.13 23.65 28.22
N LYS A 11 -13.70 24.55 27.40
CA LYS A 11 -13.44 24.64 25.95
C LYS A 11 -11.95 24.90 25.76
N ASP A 12 -11.14 23.85 25.79
CA ASP A 12 -9.71 23.95 25.51
C ASP A 12 -9.55 24.17 24.01
N LYS A 13 -9.47 25.45 23.62
CA LYS A 13 -9.39 25.92 22.24
C LYS A 13 -8.08 25.53 21.52
N GLY A 14 -7.31 24.56 22.02
CA GLY A 14 -5.92 24.32 21.65
C GLY A 14 -5.54 22.92 21.14
N LYS A 15 -6.43 21.91 21.17
CA LYS A 15 -6.05 20.52 20.80
C LYS A 15 -5.76 20.34 19.30
N PHE A 16 -6.54 20.95 18.42
CA PHE A 16 -6.42 20.81 16.96
C PHE A 16 -5.99 22.13 16.31
N LYS A 17 -4.69 22.41 16.28
CA LYS A 17 -4.16 23.70 15.78
C LYS A 17 -4.22 23.77 14.25
N ARG A 18 -3.82 22.71 13.56
CA ARG A 18 -3.77 22.66 12.09
C ARG A 18 -5.15 22.39 11.52
N SER A 19 -5.89 21.47 12.13
CA SER A 19 -7.14 20.98 11.57
C SER A 19 -8.28 22.00 11.63
N LYS A 20 -8.21 22.96 12.56
CA LYS A 20 -9.25 23.98 12.76
C LYS A 20 -9.51 24.84 11.53
N LYS A 21 -8.50 25.08 10.69
CA LYS A 21 -8.68 25.84 9.44
C LYS A 21 -9.63 25.17 8.45
N TRP A 22 -9.86 23.86 8.58
CA TRP A 22 -10.71 23.07 7.69
C TRP A 22 -12.19 23.06 8.06
N GLU A 23 -12.60 23.73 9.14
CA GLU A 23 -14.01 23.76 9.58
C GLU A 23 -14.97 24.17 8.46
N GLY A 24 -14.60 25.20 7.68
CA GLY A 24 -15.38 25.64 6.52
C GLY A 24 -15.44 24.61 5.39
N GLU A 25 -14.35 23.89 5.13
CA GLU A 25 -14.30 22.83 4.11
C GLU A 25 -15.11 21.60 4.52
N LEU A 26 -15.04 21.21 5.79
CA LEU A 26 -15.81 20.09 6.35
C LEU A 26 -17.32 20.33 6.23
N ASN A 27 -17.76 21.58 6.39
CA ASN A 27 -19.16 21.99 6.25
C ASN A 27 -19.70 21.94 4.81
N LYS A 28 -18.84 21.81 3.79
CA LYS A 28 -19.28 21.67 2.39
C LYS A 28 -19.83 20.27 2.07
N CYS A 29 -19.59 19.29 2.94
CA CYS A 29 -19.98 17.90 2.68
C CYS A 29 -21.51 17.74 2.51
N ILE A 30 -21.95 17.53 1.28
CA ILE A 30 -23.37 17.26 0.94
C ILE A 30 -23.79 15.80 1.17
N ARG A 31 -22.92 14.97 1.76
CA ARG A 31 -23.17 13.57 2.11
C ARG A 31 -23.63 12.67 0.95
N CYS A 32 -23.19 12.94 -0.28
CA CYS A 32 -23.57 12.21 -1.50
C CYS A 32 -23.14 10.72 -1.53
N GLY A 33 -22.12 10.33 -0.77
CA GLY A 33 -21.70 8.93 -0.65
C GLY A 33 -20.63 8.45 -1.64
N TYR A 34 -20.14 9.28 -2.59
CA TYR A 34 -19.09 8.84 -3.53
C TYR A 34 -17.79 8.42 -2.83
N CYS A 35 -17.36 9.18 -1.83
CA CYS A 35 -16.18 8.83 -1.05
C CYS A 35 -16.36 7.56 -0.21
N TYR A 36 -17.60 7.14 0.04
CA TYR A 36 -17.99 5.91 0.74
C TYR A 36 -18.01 4.71 -0.23
N GLU A 37 -18.69 4.82 -1.37
CA GLU A 37 -18.80 3.74 -2.39
C GLU A 37 -17.45 3.35 -2.99
N LEU A 38 -16.61 4.36 -3.18
CA LEU A 38 -15.27 4.21 -3.69
C LEU A 38 -14.26 3.87 -2.59
N CYS A 39 -14.69 3.89 -1.31
CA CYS A 39 -13.82 3.56 -0.20
C CYS A 39 -13.56 2.07 -0.15
N PRO A 40 -12.30 1.67 -0.19
CA PRO A 40 -11.97 0.25 -0.21
C PRO A 40 -11.92 -0.38 1.18
N LEU A 41 -11.55 0.42 2.21
CA LEU A 41 -11.64 0.06 3.63
C LEU A 41 -13.08 -0.30 4.00
N PHE A 42 -14.04 0.40 3.39
CA PHE A 42 -15.44 0.10 3.61
C PHE A 42 -15.84 -1.25 3.00
N LYS A 43 -15.33 -1.57 1.80
CA LYS A 43 -15.60 -2.87 1.16
C LYS A 43 -15.02 -4.05 1.95
N SER A 44 -13.94 -3.85 2.72
CA SER A 44 -13.39 -4.89 3.60
C SER A 44 -14.07 -4.95 4.96
N ASN A 45 -14.27 -3.80 5.63
CA ASN A 45 -14.69 -3.78 7.04
C ASN A 45 -16.19 -3.56 7.24
N ASN A 46 -16.90 -3.10 6.20
CA ASN A 46 -18.33 -2.77 6.20
C ASN A 46 -18.75 -1.81 7.34
N TRP A 47 -17.84 -0.93 7.76
CA TRP A 47 -18.06 0.01 8.86
C TRP A 47 -17.87 1.46 8.41
N GLU A 48 -18.91 2.28 8.59
CA GLU A 48 -18.93 3.65 8.06
C GLU A 48 -17.80 4.54 8.62
N SER A 49 -17.41 4.36 9.89
CA SER A 49 -16.37 5.17 10.52
C SER A 49 -14.96 4.94 9.95
N ASP A 50 -14.76 3.85 9.21
CA ASP A 50 -13.51 3.56 8.50
C ASP A 50 -13.45 4.24 7.12
N THR A 51 -14.55 4.83 6.66
CA THR A 51 -14.63 5.53 5.38
C THR A 51 -14.04 6.94 5.46
N PRO A 52 -13.70 7.57 4.32
CA PRO A 52 -13.32 8.97 4.28
C PRO A 52 -14.37 9.89 4.90
N ARG A 53 -15.65 9.71 4.59
CA ARG A 53 -16.74 10.49 5.16
C ARG A 53 -16.81 10.32 6.68
N GLY A 54 -16.77 9.09 7.17
CA GLY A 54 -16.76 8.78 8.59
C GLY A 54 -15.60 9.47 9.31
N LYS A 55 -14.39 9.43 8.74
CA LYS A 55 -13.21 10.11 9.30
C LYS A 55 -13.37 11.63 9.31
N LEU A 56 -13.94 12.23 8.26
CA LEU A 56 -14.23 13.66 8.25
C LEU A 56 -15.22 14.05 9.36
N LEU A 57 -16.24 13.22 9.61
CA LEU A 57 -17.20 13.45 10.70
C LEU A 57 -16.53 13.33 12.07
N LEU A 58 -15.65 12.33 12.26
CA LEU A 58 -14.87 12.19 13.49
C LEU A 58 -13.96 13.41 13.72
N ILE A 59 -13.26 13.84 12.67
CA ILE A 59 -12.39 15.03 12.72
C ILE A 59 -13.20 16.29 13.01
N TYR A 60 -14.35 16.47 12.36
CA TYR A 60 -15.24 17.60 12.61
C TYR A 60 -15.72 17.63 14.08
N GLY A 61 -16.16 16.49 14.61
CA GLY A 61 -16.57 16.38 16.02
C GLY A 61 -15.43 16.68 16.99
N MET A 62 -14.21 16.22 16.67
CA MET A 62 -13.02 16.51 17.48
C MET A 62 -12.61 17.99 17.44
N ILE A 63 -12.63 18.64 16.26
CA ILE A 63 -12.32 20.07 16.12
C ILE A 63 -13.32 20.93 16.92
N ASN A 64 -14.59 20.51 16.96
CA ASN A 64 -15.66 21.22 17.67
C ASN A 64 -15.77 20.88 19.16
N ASN A 65 -14.93 19.98 19.68
CA ASN A 65 -15.00 19.45 21.05
C ASN A 65 -16.34 18.76 21.37
N GLU A 66 -16.99 18.18 20.36
CA GLU A 66 -18.16 17.31 20.53
C GLU A 66 -17.74 15.86 20.80
N ILE A 67 -16.54 15.48 20.35
CA ILE A 67 -15.95 14.16 20.51
C ILE A 67 -14.53 14.32 21.04
N GLU A 68 -14.18 13.60 22.10
CA GLU A 68 -12.80 13.50 22.57
C GLU A 68 -12.04 12.42 21.77
N PRO A 69 -10.78 12.66 21.36
CA PRO A 69 -9.99 11.66 20.65
C PRO A 69 -9.71 10.47 21.56
N SER A 70 -10.05 9.27 21.09
CA SER A 70 -9.67 7.99 21.69
C SER A 70 -8.68 7.25 20.78
N GLN A 71 -7.91 6.30 21.34
CA GLN A 71 -6.98 5.50 20.55
C GLN A 71 -7.66 4.80 19.36
N GLU A 72 -8.90 4.33 19.54
CA GLU A 72 -9.67 3.71 18.47
C GLU A 72 -9.98 4.67 17.31
N ILE A 73 -10.35 5.92 17.61
CA ILE A 73 -10.59 6.96 16.59
C ILE A 73 -9.30 7.28 15.85
N VAL A 74 -8.19 7.39 16.59
CA VAL A 74 -6.87 7.65 16.02
C VAL A 74 -6.46 6.55 15.07
N ASP A 75 -6.57 5.28 15.47
CA ASP A 75 -6.24 4.13 14.63
C ASP A 75 -7.02 4.16 13.31
N LYS A 76 -8.31 4.49 13.35
CA LYS A 76 -9.15 4.64 12.15
C LYS A 76 -8.64 5.74 11.22
N ILE A 77 -8.28 6.92 11.74
CA ILE A 77 -7.72 8.02 10.94
C ILE A 77 -6.40 7.59 10.27
N PHE A 78 -5.58 6.84 11.00
CA PHE A 78 -4.29 6.33 10.54
C PHE A 78 -4.39 5.14 9.57
N GLN A 79 -5.56 4.53 9.39
CA GLN A 79 -5.83 3.51 8.36
C GLN A 79 -6.01 4.07 6.92
N CYS A 80 -6.03 5.39 6.73
CA CYS A 80 -6.06 5.94 5.36
C CYS A 80 -4.73 5.69 4.63
N PHE A 81 -4.83 5.24 3.37
CA PHE A 81 -3.68 5.01 2.50
C PHE A 81 -3.31 6.26 1.66
N TYR A 82 -4.15 7.29 1.56
CA TYR A 82 -3.91 8.44 0.65
C TYR A 82 -4.00 8.10 -0.84
N CYS A 83 -4.96 7.26 -1.24
CA CYS A 83 -5.16 6.94 -2.66
C CYS A 83 -5.83 8.07 -3.46
N LYS A 84 -6.21 9.17 -2.79
CA LYS A 84 -6.90 10.36 -3.32
C LYS A 84 -8.24 10.14 -4.04
N ASN A 85 -8.66 8.89 -4.25
CA ASN A 85 -9.92 8.57 -4.92
C ASN A 85 -11.15 9.26 -4.30
N CYS A 86 -11.14 9.46 -2.97
CA CYS A 86 -12.19 10.18 -2.27
C CYS A 86 -12.15 11.70 -2.48
N SER A 87 -10.97 12.30 -2.57
CA SER A 87 -10.77 13.73 -2.87
C SER A 87 -11.15 14.01 -4.33
N ASP A 88 -10.65 13.20 -5.27
CA ASP A 88 -10.82 13.39 -6.73
C ASP A 88 -12.27 13.23 -7.19
N ASN A 89 -13.06 12.42 -6.48
CA ASN A 89 -14.49 12.20 -6.78
C ASN A 89 -15.42 12.94 -5.82
N CYS A 90 -14.91 13.86 -5.00
CA CYS A 90 -15.75 14.65 -4.10
C CYS A 90 -16.51 15.73 -4.87
N SER A 91 -17.82 15.56 -5.05
CA SER A 91 -18.67 16.55 -5.73
C SER A 91 -18.70 17.93 -5.07
N ALA A 92 -18.40 17.98 -3.78
CA ALA A 92 -18.32 19.22 -3.00
C ALA A 92 -16.91 19.84 -2.97
N GLY A 93 -15.91 19.18 -3.59
CA GLY A 93 -14.53 19.67 -3.64
C GLY A 93 -13.81 19.69 -2.29
N VAL A 94 -14.22 18.85 -1.33
CA VAL A 94 -13.58 18.78 -0.01
C VAL A 94 -12.18 18.14 -0.15
N PRO A 95 -11.09 18.80 0.32
CA PRO A 95 -9.72 18.28 0.25
C PRO A 95 -9.46 17.25 1.35
N ILE A 96 -10.00 16.04 1.18
CA ILE A 96 -10.07 15.02 2.23
C ILE A 96 -8.67 14.59 2.71
N THR A 97 -7.74 14.38 1.79
CA THR A 97 -6.38 13.91 2.06
C THR A 97 -5.55 14.92 2.85
N GLU A 98 -5.75 16.20 2.58
CA GLU A 98 -5.11 17.33 3.24
C GLU A 98 -5.65 17.47 4.67
N ILE A 99 -6.98 17.39 4.83
CA ILE A 99 -7.65 17.37 6.15
C ILE A 99 -7.12 16.21 6.99
N LEU A 100 -7.02 15.01 6.42
CA LEU A 100 -6.48 13.84 7.12
C LEU A 100 -5.02 14.03 7.53
N SER A 101 -4.20 14.68 6.71
CA SER A 101 -2.78 14.92 7.04
C SER A 101 -2.64 15.87 8.23
N ASP A 102 -3.39 16.98 8.24
CA ASP A 102 -3.38 17.92 9.37
C ASP A 102 -3.97 17.30 10.65
N ALA A 103 -5.02 16.49 10.52
CA ALA A 103 -5.60 15.76 11.65
C ALA A 103 -4.60 14.76 12.25
N ARG A 104 -3.85 14.03 11.41
CA ARG A 104 -2.79 13.12 11.89
C ARG A 104 -1.70 13.87 12.64
N ALA A 105 -1.26 15.01 12.11
CA ALA A 105 -0.23 15.83 12.76
C ALA A 105 -0.70 16.35 14.13
N ASP A 106 -1.94 16.84 14.22
CA ASP A 106 -2.50 17.29 15.50
C ASP A 106 -2.65 16.13 16.52
N LEU A 107 -2.97 14.91 16.07
CA LEU A 107 -3.08 13.73 16.95
C LEU A 107 -1.70 13.24 17.44
N ILE A 108 -0.68 13.28 16.59
CA ILE A 108 0.70 12.96 17.01
C ILE A 108 1.22 13.99 18.02
N GLU A 109 0.96 15.29 17.81
CA GLU A 109 1.37 16.35 18.75
C GLU A 109 0.67 16.21 20.12
N GLN A 110 -0.52 15.61 20.15
CA GLN A 110 -1.24 15.27 21.38
C GLN A 110 -0.69 14.01 22.09
N GLY A 111 0.31 13.34 21.53
CA GLY A 111 0.99 12.21 22.16
C GLY A 111 0.37 10.84 21.89
N PHE A 112 -0.51 10.71 20.90
CA PHE A 112 -1.04 9.40 20.53
C PHE A 112 0.02 8.55 19.83
N GLU A 113 0.14 7.30 20.24
CA GLU A 113 0.94 6.31 19.52
C GLU A 113 0.19 5.83 18.29
N VAL A 114 0.83 5.94 17.13
CA VAL A 114 0.19 5.66 15.85
C VAL A 114 1.10 4.78 15.00
N GLU A 115 0.54 3.77 14.36
CA GLU A 115 1.25 2.95 13.36
C GLU A 115 0.50 3.02 12.03
N GLY A 116 -0.82 2.78 12.03
CA GLY A 116 -1.65 2.94 10.84
C GLY A 116 -1.18 2.15 9.63
N THR A 117 -1.15 2.82 8.48
CA THR A 117 -0.61 2.34 7.20
C THR A 117 0.87 2.67 7.00
N THR A 118 1.53 3.23 8.02
CA THR A 118 2.94 3.67 7.93
C THR A 118 3.89 2.49 8.09
N VAL A 119 5.15 2.70 7.71
CA VAL A 119 6.20 1.69 7.89
C VAL A 119 6.74 1.72 9.32
N LYS A 120 7.16 0.57 9.82
CA LYS A 120 7.86 0.38 11.09
C LYS A 120 9.28 -0.07 10.82
N ILE A 121 10.21 0.33 11.67
CA ILE A 121 11.61 -0.06 11.58
C ILE A 121 11.97 -0.83 12.84
N ASP A 122 12.51 -2.01 12.64
CA ASP A 122 13.17 -2.80 13.67
C ASP A 122 14.60 -2.26 13.85
N GLU A 123 14.83 -1.59 14.98
CA GLU A 123 16.13 -0.96 15.28
C GLU A 123 17.24 -1.99 15.50
N ASP A 124 16.93 -3.23 15.91
CA ASP A 124 17.91 -4.28 16.15
C ASP A 124 18.40 -4.91 14.84
N LEU A 125 17.56 -4.94 13.80
CA LEU A 125 17.90 -5.41 12.46
C LEU A 125 18.42 -4.31 11.53
N CYS A 126 18.21 -3.04 11.87
CA CYS A 126 18.55 -1.92 10.99
C CYS A 126 20.05 -1.59 11.05
N SER A 127 20.72 -1.65 9.90
CA SER A 127 22.13 -1.24 9.78
C SER A 127 22.33 0.26 9.51
N VAL A 128 21.24 1.04 9.45
CA VAL A 128 21.26 2.49 9.17
C VAL A 128 21.96 2.85 7.84
N CYS A 129 21.96 1.93 6.87
CA CYS A 129 22.62 2.13 5.56
C CYS A 129 22.05 3.26 4.69
N GLY A 130 20.90 3.84 5.07
CA GLY A 130 20.30 4.99 4.40
C GLY A 130 19.61 4.72 3.05
N ILE A 131 19.62 3.48 2.53
CA ILE A 131 19.00 3.15 1.22
C ILE A 131 17.53 3.59 1.13
N CYS A 132 16.79 3.49 2.23
CA CYS A 132 15.37 3.82 2.27
C CYS A 132 15.06 5.32 2.17
N VAL A 133 15.99 6.20 2.56
CA VAL A 133 15.81 7.66 2.59
C VAL A 133 15.59 8.24 1.19
N PRO A 134 16.52 8.10 0.21
CA PRO A 134 16.33 8.65 -1.13
C PRO A 134 15.31 7.88 -1.97
N LEU A 135 14.80 6.75 -1.47
CA LEU A 135 13.71 6.01 -2.13
C LEU A 135 12.33 6.65 -1.87
N CYS A 136 12.19 7.43 -0.79
CA CYS A 136 10.93 8.03 -0.40
C CYS A 136 10.70 9.35 -1.13
N LYS A 137 9.78 9.35 -2.10
CA LYS A 137 9.35 10.57 -2.81
C LYS A 137 8.76 11.64 -1.88
N TYR A 138 8.25 11.23 -0.74
CA TYR A 138 7.61 12.10 0.25
C TYR A 138 8.55 12.50 1.39
N GLU A 139 9.83 12.13 1.32
CA GLU A 139 10.83 12.49 2.33
C GLU A 139 10.49 12.04 3.76
N ALA A 140 9.57 11.08 3.92
CA ALA A 140 9.08 10.59 5.20
C ALA A 140 10.08 9.72 5.99
N LEU A 141 11.33 9.63 5.55
CA LEU A 141 12.38 8.82 6.18
C LEU A 141 13.65 9.65 6.31
N THR A 142 14.16 9.79 7.53
CA THR A 142 15.37 10.55 7.86
C THR A 142 16.33 9.70 8.67
N ILE A 143 17.62 10.04 8.65
CA ILE A 143 18.60 9.54 9.63
C ILE A 143 18.70 10.57 10.74
N GLU A 144 18.46 10.15 11.97
CA GLU A 144 18.57 11.02 13.14
C GLU A 144 19.56 10.44 14.15
N PRO A 145 20.37 11.30 14.81
CA PRO A 145 21.23 10.87 15.90
C PRO A 145 20.39 10.47 17.10
N THR A 146 20.87 9.48 17.85
CA THR A 146 20.31 9.00 19.10
C THR A 146 21.28 9.24 20.25
N GLU A 147 20.84 9.02 21.48
CA GLU A 147 21.73 9.05 22.63
C GLU A 147 22.82 7.97 22.50
N LYS A 148 24.09 8.35 22.75
CA LYS A 148 25.31 7.50 22.68
C LYS A 148 25.95 7.32 21.29
N ASP A 149 26.01 8.38 20.46
CA ASP A 149 26.68 8.38 19.14
C ASP A 149 26.17 7.32 18.15
N LYS A 150 24.95 6.82 18.36
CA LYS A 150 24.27 5.92 17.43
C LYS A 150 23.31 6.70 16.56
N GLU A 151 23.10 6.25 15.34
CA GLU A 151 22.09 6.81 14.44
C GLU A 151 20.92 5.84 14.31
N LYS A 152 19.74 6.36 13.96
CA LYS A 152 18.60 5.53 13.59
C LYS A 152 17.84 6.13 12.41
N ILE A 153 17.08 5.28 11.73
CA ILE A 153 16.14 5.75 10.71
C ILE A 153 14.82 6.11 11.41
N VAL A 154 14.34 7.33 11.20
CA VAL A 154 13.07 7.83 11.74
C VAL A 154 12.03 7.93 10.63
N VAL A 155 10.80 7.53 10.94
CA VAL A 155 9.66 7.59 10.01
C VAL A 155 8.77 8.77 10.40
N ASP A 156 8.59 9.73 9.50
CA ASP A 156 7.52 10.71 9.63
C ASP A 156 6.17 10.03 9.33
N LYS A 157 5.37 9.84 10.38
CA LYS A 157 4.10 9.12 10.30
C LYS A 157 2.97 9.95 9.68
N VAL A 158 3.15 11.26 9.51
CA VAL A 158 2.23 12.14 8.79
C VAL A 158 2.48 12.03 7.29
N GLU A 159 3.76 12.09 6.89
CA GLU A 159 4.15 12.09 5.47
C GLU A 159 4.24 10.69 4.86
N CYS A 160 4.41 9.65 5.67
CA CYS A 160 4.47 8.27 5.17
C CYS A 160 3.14 7.87 4.53
N ARG A 161 3.15 7.68 3.19
CA ARG A 161 1.98 7.24 2.41
C ARG A 161 1.83 5.72 2.33
N GLY A 162 2.66 4.96 3.03
CA GLY A 162 2.51 3.50 3.12
C GLY A 162 2.76 2.73 1.81
N CYS A 163 3.46 3.28 0.82
CA CYS A 163 3.67 2.62 -0.48
C CYS A 163 4.59 1.37 -0.42
N GLY A 164 5.39 1.23 0.64
CA GLY A 164 6.23 0.07 0.94
C GLY A 164 7.46 -0.10 0.04
N LEU A 165 7.88 0.93 -0.72
CA LEU A 165 9.09 0.83 -1.54
C LEU A 165 10.36 0.58 -0.69
N CYS A 166 10.47 1.26 0.45
CA CYS A 166 11.57 1.06 1.41
C CYS A 166 11.60 -0.37 1.97
N VAL A 167 10.43 -0.98 2.20
CA VAL A 167 10.30 -2.37 2.65
C VAL A 167 10.96 -3.31 1.64
N SER A 168 10.62 -3.18 0.36
CA SER A 168 11.20 -4.01 -0.71
C SER A 168 12.68 -3.76 -1.00
N ALA A 169 13.23 -2.66 -0.48
CA ALA A 169 14.62 -2.27 -0.73
C ALA A 169 15.52 -2.49 0.48
N CYS A 170 14.96 -2.83 1.64
CA CYS A 170 15.73 -3.03 2.86
C CYS A 170 16.48 -4.37 2.79
N PRO A 171 17.82 -4.37 2.71
CA PRO A 171 18.58 -5.62 2.58
C PRO A 171 18.54 -6.47 3.85
N SER A 172 18.39 -5.85 5.03
CA SER A 172 18.30 -6.57 6.30
C SER A 172 16.89 -7.00 6.66
N GLY A 173 15.87 -6.61 5.87
CA GLY A 173 14.47 -6.89 6.20
C GLY A 173 13.93 -6.13 7.41
N ALA A 174 14.64 -5.10 7.90
CA ALA A 174 14.28 -4.35 9.10
C ALA A 174 13.03 -3.46 8.98
N ILE A 175 12.48 -3.25 7.78
CA ILE A 175 11.33 -2.35 7.56
C ILE A 175 10.08 -3.18 7.28
N THR A 176 9.00 -2.94 8.02
CA THR A 176 7.70 -3.65 7.90
C THR A 176 6.52 -2.66 7.81
N GLN A 177 5.30 -3.16 7.56
CA GLN A 177 4.03 -2.41 7.62
C GLN A 177 2.98 -3.26 8.36
N LYS A 178 1.90 -2.64 8.86
CA LYS A 178 0.85 -3.36 9.61
C LYS A 178 0.14 -4.42 8.75
N GLU A 179 -0.35 -5.49 9.41
CA GLU A 179 -0.96 -6.70 8.82
C GLU A 179 -2.13 -6.42 7.84
N GLY A 180 -2.30 -7.31 6.87
CA GLY A 180 -3.36 -7.29 5.84
C GLY A 180 -2.85 -6.99 4.42
N CYS A 181 -1.67 -6.38 4.27
CA CYS A 181 -1.15 -5.92 2.97
C CYS A 181 0.07 -6.69 2.45
N GLU A 182 0.37 -7.89 2.97
CA GLU A 182 1.54 -8.75 2.65
C GLU A 182 2.86 -7.96 2.55
N VAL A 183 3.65 -7.95 3.62
CA VAL A 183 4.58 -6.85 3.88
C VAL A 183 6.04 -7.23 3.67
N THR A 184 6.44 -8.47 3.91
CA THR A 184 7.84 -8.90 3.73
C THR A 184 8.07 -9.67 2.43
N ILE A 185 9.31 -9.69 1.93
CA ILE A 185 9.69 -10.52 0.76
C ILE A 185 9.43 -12.02 1.03
N PRO A 186 9.76 -12.58 2.22
CA PRO A 186 9.42 -13.96 2.56
C PRO A 186 7.92 -14.27 2.50
N GLU A 187 7.06 -13.42 3.08
CA GLU A 187 5.60 -13.58 3.01
C GLU A 187 5.11 -13.60 1.56
N LEU A 188 5.64 -12.71 0.72
CA LEU A 188 5.29 -12.69 -0.71
C LEU A 188 5.77 -13.96 -1.44
N HIS A 189 6.94 -14.51 -1.10
CA HIS A 189 7.39 -15.81 -1.64
C HIS A 189 6.45 -16.95 -1.22
N ASP A 190 6.09 -17.02 0.06
CA ASP A 190 5.18 -18.05 0.56
C ASP A 190 3.81 -17.95 -0.13
N ARG A 191 3.32 -16.74 -0.37
CA ARG A 191 2.08 -16.52 -1.11
C ARG A 191 2.15 -16.98 -2.56
N VAL A 192 3.23 -16.66 -3.26
CA VAL A 192 3.47 -17.14 -4.64
C VAL A 192 3.41 -18.66 -4.68
N LYS A 193 4.08 -19.32 -3.73
CA LYS A 193 4.12 -20.77 -3.59
C LYS A 193 2.75 -21.37 -3.28
N GLU A 194 1.99 -20.77 -2.37
CA GLU A 194 0.62 -21.19 -2.05
C GLU A 194 -0.28 -21.12 -3.28
N ILE A 195 -0.20 -20.03 -4.04
CA ILE A 195 -0.97 -19.85 -5.28
C ILE A 195 -0.60 -20.93 -6.29
N ILE A 196 0.68 -21.10 -6.61
CA ILE A 196 1.10 -22.03 -7.67
C ILE A 196 0.86 -23.50 -7.30
N LYS A 197 0.88 -23.85 -6.01
CA LYS A 197 0.53 -25.20 -5.54
C LYS A 197 -0.94 -25.56 -5.71
N GLN A 198 -1.84 -24.57 -5.88
CA GLN A 198 -3.23 -24.85 -6.19
C GLN A 198 -3.35 -25.44 -7.61
N GLU A 199 -4.22 -26.43 -7.77
CA GLU A 199 -4.37 -27.15 -9.03
C GLU A 199 -4.77 -26.20 -10.18
N GLY A 200 -4.05 -26.30 -11.31
CA GLY A 200 -4.37 -25.56 -12.53
C GLY A 200 -3.89 -24.10 -12.57
N LYS A 201 -3.16 -23.61 -11.56
CA LYS A 201 -2.58 -22.26 -11.57
C LYS A 201 -1.35 -22.20 -12.46
N LYS A 202 -1.40 -21.33 -13.47
CA LYS A 202 -0.36 -21.13 -14.48
C LYS A 202 0.28 -19.74 -14.41
N LEU A 203 -0.41 -18.75 -13.83
CA LEU A 203 0.00 -17.34 -13.88
C LEU A 203 -0.10 -16.71 -12.49
N VAL A 204 0.92 -15.94 -12.11
CA VAL A 204 0.89 -15.03 -10.97
C VAL A 204 0.74 -13.59 -11.47
N VAL A 205 -0.23 -12.86 -10.94
CA VAL A 205 -0.46 -11.46 -11.24
C VAL A 205 -0.12 -10.63 -10.01
N PHE A 206 0.87 -9.76 -10.10
CA PHE A 206 1.13 -8.73 -9.08
C PHE A 206 0.39 -7.46 -9.46
N ALA A 207 -0.64 -7.10 -8.72
CA ALA A 207 -1.47 -5.94 -8.99
C ALA A 207 -1.19 -4.80 -7.99
N CYS A 208 -0.85 -3.63 -8.52
CA CYS A 208 -0.71 -2.41 -7.73
C CYS A 208 -2.06 -2.02 -7.09
N ASN A 209 -2.08 -1.90 -5.76
CA ASN A 209 -3.25 -1.47 -4.99
C ASN A 209 -3.81 -0.16 -5.54
N TRP A 210 -3.01 0.90 -5.69
CA TRP A 210 -3.52 2.24 -6.03
C TRP A 210 -4.30 2.34 -7.34
N SER A 211 -3.87 1.63 -8.39
CA SER A 211 -4.55 1.68 -9.69
C SER A 211 -5.54 0.55 -9.91
N MET A 212 -5.24 -0.66 -9.42
CA MET A 212 -6.04 -1.85 -9.76
C MET A 212 -7.13 -2.15 -8.76
N PHE A 213 -6.80 -2.01 -7.50
CA PHE A 213 -7.71 -2.28 -6.41
C PHE A 213 -7.54 -1.18 -5.39
N PRO A 214 -7.80 0.11 -5.74
CA PRO A 214 -7.57 1.19 -4.80
C PRO A 214 -8.17 0.74 -3.48
N GLY A 215 -7.31 0.66 -2.45
CA GLY A 215 -7.50 0.24 -1.05
C GLY A 215 -8.04 -1.16 -0.71
N LEU A 216 -8.00 -2.14 -1.61
CA LEU A 216 -8.27 -3.51 -1.19
C LEU A 216 -7.21 -3.91 -0.13
N GLN A 217 -7.63 -3.98 1.14
CA GLN A 217 -6.78 -4.32 2.30
C GLN A 217 -6.51 -5.83 2.43
N LEU A 218 -6.90 -6.60 1.42
CA LEU A 218 -6.76 -8.05 1.41
C LEU A 218 -5.97 -8.39 0.16
N SER A 219 -4.93 -9.18 0.33
CA SER A 219 -4.24 -9.84 -0.78
C SER A 219 -5.07 -10.97 -1.40
N GLU A 220 -6.37 -10.71 -1.56
CA GLU A 220 -7.36 -11.62 -2.10
C GLU A 220 -8.38 -10.83 -2.92
N SER A 221 -8.45 -11.15 -4.21
CA SER A 221 -9.53 -10.69 -5.06
C SER A 221 -10.84 -11.35 -4.61
N PRO A 222 -11.93 -10.59 -4.39
CA PRO A 222 -13.23 -11.12 -3.93
C PRO A 222 -13.95 -12.05 -4.93
N THR A 223 -13.28 -12.57 -5.97
CA THR A 223 -13.91 -13.36 -7.05
C THR A 223 -13.12 -14.57 -7.58
N LEU A 224 -12.01 -15.01 -6.97
CA LEU A 224 -11.11 -15.98 -7.63
C LEU A 224 -11.11 -17.40 -7.06
N VAL A 225 -12.29 -18.00 -6.89
CA VAL A 225 -12.39 -19.45 -6.66
C VAL A 225 -12.54 -20.12 -8.03
N LYS A 226 -11.44 -20.70 -8.56
CA LYS A 226 -11.30 -21.43 -9.86
C LYS A 226 -10.88 -20.63 -11.11
N THR A 227 -9.87 -19.79 -11.00
CA THR A 227 -9.16 -19.25 -12.18
C THR A 227 -7.83 -19.96 -12.42
N PRO A 228 -7.27 -19.96 -13.64
CA PRO A 228 -5.94 -20.51 -13.92
C PRO A 228 -4.80 -19.56 -13.50
N TYR A 229 -5.08 -18.53 -12.71
CA TYR A 229 -4.12 -17.54 -12.22
C TYR A 229 -4.40 -17.18 -10.76
N GLY A 230 -3.42 -16.63 -10.06
CA GLY A 230 -3.61 -15.97 -8.76
C GLY A 230 -3.25 -14.50 -8.85
N ILE A 231 -3.94 -13.66 -8.07
CA ILE A 231 -3.64 -12.23 -7.97
C ILE A 231 -3.09 -11.97 -6.57
N ILE A 232 -1.90 -11.40 -6.51
CA ILE A 232 -1.26 -10.84 -5.32
C ILE A 232 -1.41 -9.32 -5.41
N VAL A 233 -2.10 -8.73 -4.45
CA VAL A 233 -2.29 -7.27 -4.38
C VAL A 233 -1.12 -6.69 -3.62
N SER A 234 -0.20 -6.06 -4.34
CA SER A 234 0.92 -5.34 -3.73
C SER A 234 0.56 -3.87 -3.62
N MET A 235 0.92 -3.22 -2.52
CA MET A 235 0.74 -1.77 -2.36
C MET A 235 1.27 -1.00 -3.56
N CYS A 236 2.42 -1.36 -4.12
CA CYS A 236 2.97 -0.70 -5.30
C CYS A 236 3.61 -1.73 -6.23
N SER A 237 3.52 -1.52 -7.54
CA SER A 237 4.28 -2.31 -8.52
C SER A 237 5.79 -2.24 -8.26
N GLY A 238 6.28 -1.15 -7.66
CA GLY A 238 7.69 -0.98 -7.30
C GLY A 238 8.17 -1.93 -6.20
N ARG A 239 7.26 -2.57 -5.45
CA ARG A 239 7.60 -3.65 -4.50
C ARG A 239 7.86 -4.98 -5.18
N VAL A 240 7.47 -5.16 -6.44
CA VAL A 240 7.73 -6.38 -7.20
C VAL A 240 9.22 -6.43 -7.56
N ALA A 241 10.01 -7.04 -6.68
CA ALA A 241 11.43 -7.26 -6.86
C ALA A 241 11.69 -8.39 -7.88
N PRO A 242 12.85 -8.38 -8.57
CA PRO A 242 13.20 -9.46 -9.50
C PRO A 242 13.22 -10.85 -8.85
N GLU A 243 13.62 -10.96 -7.57
CA GLU A 243 13.63 -12.24 -6.86
C GLU A 243 12.23 -12.86 -6.77
N LEU A 244 11.18 -12.05 -6.54
CA LEU A 244 9.79 -12.53 -6.48
C LEU A 244 9.33 -13.16 -7.80
N ILE A 245 9.74 -12.57 -8.92
CA ILE A 245 9.37 -13.05 -10.26
C ILE A 245 10.12 -14.35 -10.58
N LEU A 246 11.40 -14.41 -10.23
CA LEU A 246 12.21 -15.63 -10.38
C LEU A 246 11.67 -16.76 -9.50
N ASN A 247 11.29 -16.44 -8.26
CA ASN A 247 10.64 -17.39 -7.35
C ASN A 247 9.34 -17.95 -7.95
N ALA A 248 8.49 -17.11 -8.56
CA ALA A 248 7.29 -17.58 -9.24
C ALA A 248 7.59 -18.60 -10.35
N PHE A 249 8.63 -18.35 -11.16
CA PHE A 249 9.05 -19.32 -12.18
C PHE A 249 9.64 -20.60 -11.58
N GLN A 250 10.40 -20.48 -10.49
CA GLN A 250 10.96 -21.64 -9.78
C GLN A 250 9.87 -22.54 -9.17
N GLU A 251 8.80 -21.96 -8.65
CA GLU A 251 7.65 -22.71 -8.12
C GLU A 251 6.78 -23.34 -9.22
N GLY A 252 6.96 -22.92 -10.49
CA GLY A 252 6.32 -23.54 -11.66
C GLY A 252 5.33 -22.68 -12.42
N ALA A 253 5.26 -21.36 -12.14
CA ALA A 253 4.45 -20.45 -12.94
C ALA A 253 4.88 -20.47 -14.43
N TRP A 254 3.91 -20.46 -15.34
CA TRP A 254 4.17 -20.35 -16.77
C TRP A 254 4.46 -18.91 -17.18
N GLY A 255 3.91 -17.94 -16.44
CA GLY A 255 4.06 -16.53 -16.67
C GLY A 255 3.84 -15.70 -15.42
N VAL A 256 4.32 -14.46 -15.46
CA VAL A 256 4.11 -13.45 -14.43
C VAL A 256 3.63 -12.16 -15.09
N LEU A 257 2.53 -11.59 -14.59
CA LEU A 257 2.01 -10.29 -15.00
C LEU A 257 2.21 -9.30 -13.86
N VAL A 258 2.78 -8.14 -14.16
CA VAL A 258 2.87 -7.01 -13.22
C VAL A 258 1.96 -5.91 -13.74
N ALA A 259 0.94 -5.54 -12.95
CA ALA A 259 0.02 -4.46 -13.24
C ALA A 259 0.34 -3.24 -12.36
N GLY A 260 0.59 -2.09 -12.98
CA GLY A 260 0.99 -0.87 -12.27
C GLY A 260 0.29 0.39 -12.78
N CYS A 261 0.50 1.51 -12.08
CA CYS A 261 0.06 2.82 -12.55
C CYS A 261 0.88 3.25 -13.78
N PRO A 262 0.28 3.93 -14.77
CA PRO A 262 1.00 4.47 -15.91
C PRO A 262 2.15 5.39 -15.49
N PRO A 263 3.21 5.51 -16.31
CA PRO A 263 4.16 6.61 -16.19
C PRO A 263 3.42 7.93 -16.03
N GLU A 264 3.96 8.85 -15.24
CA GLU A 264 3.38 10.16 -14.92
C GLU A 264 2.12 10.15 -14.02
N GLU A 265 1.34 9.07 -14.01
CA GLU A 265 0.18 8.92 -13.10
C GLU A 265 0.54 8.28 -11.74
N CYS A 266 1.74 7.73 -11.59
CA CYS A 266 2.15 7.10 -10.33
C CYS A 266 2.55 8.14 -9.28
N ASP A 267 1.80 8.18 -8.19
CA ASP A 267 2.10 9.05 -7.05
C ASP A 267 3.44 8.70 -6.35
N HIS A 268 3.97 7.47 -6.49
CA HIS A 268 5.12 6.96 -5.72
C HIS A 268 6.41 6.73 -6.52
N ASP A 269 6.40 6.94 -7.85
CA ASP A 269 7.50 6.62 -8.79
C ASP A 269 7.97 5.15 -8.78
N GLY A 270 7.20 4.26 -8.15
CA GLY A 270 7.51 2.82 -8.09
C GLY A 270 7.45 2.14 -9.44
N ASN A 271 6.54 2.59 -10.32
CA ASN A 271 6.39 2.09 -11.68
C ASN A 271 7.66 2.26 -12.54
N TYR A 272 8.39 3.36 -12.41
CA TYR A 272 9.66 3.58 -13.10
C TYR A 272 10.73 2.60 -12.64
N LYS A 273 10.76 2.28 -11.34
CA LYS A 273 11.66 1.27 -10.77
C LYS A 273 11.31 -0.12 -11.31
N THR A 274 10.02 -0.50 -11.32
CA THR A 274 9.54 -1.75 -11.93
C THR A 274 9.95 -1.84 -13.39
N ARG A 275 9.70 -0.79 -14.19
CA ARG A 275 10.04 -0.76 -15.61
C ARG A 275 11.52 -1.06 -15.85
N ARG A 276 12.42 -0.39 -15.10
CA ARG A 276 13.87 -0.62 -15.20
C ARG A 276 14.26 -2.05 -14.79
N ARG A 277 13.73 -2.54 -13.66
CA ARG A 277 13.98 -3.90 -13.16
C ARG A 277 13.54 -4.98 -14.15
N LEU A 278 12.35 -4.84 -14.74
CA LEU A 278 11.83 -5.84 -15.68
C LEU A 278 12.57 -5.85 -17.02
N VAL A 279 13.09 -4.71 -17.48
CA VAL A 279 13.97 -4.67 -18.65
C VAL A 279 15.24 -5.49 -18.39
N LEU A 280 15.89 -5.31 -17.24
CA LEU A 280 17.08 -6.08 -16.87
C LEU A 280 16.75 -7.57 -16.68
N LEU A 281 15.66 -7.87 -15.99
CA LEU A 281 15.24 -9.26 -15.73
C LEU A 281 14.95 -10.01 -17.03
N ARG A 282 14.36 -9.38 -18.05
CA ARG A 282 14.14 -10.01 -19.36
C ARG A 282 15.44 -10.44 -20.04
N ASN A 283 16.55 -9.76 -19.78
CA ASN A 283 17.86 -10.19 -20.30
C ASN A 283 18.37 -11.41 -19.52
N ILE A 284 18.22 -11.41 -18.19
CA ILE A 284 18.60 -12.55 -17.33
C ILE A 284 17.79 -13.81 -17.71
N LEU A 285 16.49 -13.67 -17.98
CA LEU A 285 15.65 -14.81 -18.36
C LEU A 285 16.11 -15.49 -19.65
N LYS A 286 16.65 -14.74 -20.62
CA LYS A 286 17.17 -15.32 -21.87
C LYS A 286 18.34 -16.25 -21.59
N GLU A 287 19.24 -15.86 -20.68
CA GLU A 287 20.36 -16.71 -20.23
C GLU A 287 19.88 -17.98 -19.51
N LEU A 288 18.73 -17.89 -18.81
CA LEU A 288 18.09 -19.03 -18.16
C LEU A 288 17.23 -19.89 -19.11
N ASN A 289 17.27 -19.65 -20.43
CA ASN A 289 16.42 -20.29 -21.43
C ASN A 289 14.91 -20.16 -21.15
N ILE A 290 14.51 -19.07 -20.49
CA ILE A 290 13.11 -18.71 -20.28
C ILE A 290 12.74 -17.61 -21.27
N ASP A 291 11.68 -17.83 -22.06
CA ASP A 291 11.20 -16.81 -22.99
C ASP A 291 10.78 -15.55 -22.22
N SER A 292 11.45 -14.43 -22.50
CA SER A 292 11.18 -13.12 -21.92
C SER A 292 9.72 -12.64 -22.06
N LYS A 293 8.96 -13.18 -23.02
CA LYS A 293 7.51 -12.92 -23.18
C LYS A 293 6.68 -13.49 -22.04
N ARG A 294 7.22 -14.39 -21.22
CA ARG A 294 6.57 -14.90 -20.00
C ARG A 294 6.50 -13.87 -18.88
N ILE A 295 7.14 -12.71 -19.02
CA ILE A 295 6.93 -11.54 -18.16
C ILE A 295 6.19 -10.45 -18.93
N LYS A 296 4.99 -10.11 -18.46
CA LYS A 296 4.18 -9.00 -18.99
C LYS A 296 4.11 -7.87 -17.95
N LEU A 297 4.30 -6.64 -18.41
CA LEU A 297 4.16 -5.42 -17.61
C LEU A 297 3.11 -4.57 -18.29
N GLU A 298 2.02 -4.29 -17.60
CA GLU A 298 0.90 -3.52 -18.16
C GLU A 298 0.52 -2.39 -17.22
N TRP A 299 0.11 -1.28 -17.83
CA TRP A 299 -0.23 -0.06 -17.14
C TRP A 299 -1.73 0.17 -17.19
N PHE A 300 -2.28 0.61 -16.08
CA PHE A 300 -3.70 0.84 -15.97
C PHE A 300 -3.97 2.06 -15.11
N SER A 301 -4.76 3.00 -15.61
CA SER A 301 -5.24 4.11 -14.80
C SER A 301 -6.26 3.61 -13.76
N THR A 302 -6.56 4.43 -12.75
CA THR A 302 -7.46 4.07 -11.62
C THR A 302 -8.87 3.68 -12.06
N LYS A 303 -9.31 4.13 -13.24
CA LYS A 303 -10.64 3.86 -13.83
C LYS A 303 -10.66 2.67 -14.79
N GLU A 304 -9.52 1.99 -14.98
CA GLU A 304 -9.35 0.95 -16.00
C GLU A 304 -9.22 -0.46 -15.41
N SER A 305 -9.54 -0.65 -14.13
CA SER A 305 -9.47 -1.96 -13.47
C SER A 305 -10.29 -3.05 -14.17
N ALA A 306 -11.40 -2.70 -14.84
CA ALA A 306 -12.18 -3.63 -15.65
C ALA A 306 -11.38 -4.22 -16.83
N LYS A 307 -10.36 -3.52 -17.34
CA LYS A 307 -9.52 -4.01 -18.45
C LYS A 307 -8.55 -5.11 -18.02
N LEU A 308 -8.24 -5.22 -16.73
CA LEU A 308 -7.30 -6.21 -16.20
C LEU A 308 -7.68 -7.64 -16.60
N GLN A 309 -8.97 -7.97 -16.54
CA GLN A 309 -9.46 -9.31 -16.91
C GLN A 309 -9.18 -9.64 -18.38
N SER A 310 -9.38 -8.67 -19.29
CA SER A 310 -9.10 -8.86 -20.72
C SER A 310 -7.61 -9.11 -20.95
N VAL A 311 -6.75 -8.31 -20.31
CA VAL A 311 -5.29 -8.45 -20.41
C VAL A 311 -4.82 -9.80 -19.88
N ILE A 312 -5.35 -10.25 -18.74
CA ILE A 312 -5.07 -11.57 -18.19
C ILE A 312 -5.50 -12.66 -19.17
N ASN A 313 -6.73 -12.58 -19.72
CA ASN A 313 -7.24 -13.58 -20.65
C ASN A 313 -6.38 -13.68 -21.92
N ASP A 314 -5.94 -12.54 -22.47
CA ASP A 314 -5.09 -12.54 -23.66
C ASP A 314 -3.69 -13.07 -23.36
N PHE A 315 -3.13 -12.71 -22.20
CA PHE A 315 -1.84 -13.24 -21.79
C PHE A 315 -1.88 -14.75 -21.52
N MET A 316 -2.97 -15.26 -20.92
CA MET A 316 -3.19 -16.69 -20.75
C MET A 316 -3.19 -17.45 -22.08
N LYS A 317 -3.83 -16.91 -23.13
CA LYS A 317 -3.79 -17.50 -24.48
C LYS A 317 -2.37 -17.55 -25.05
N GLU A 318 -1.57 -16.52 -24.79
CA GLU A 318 -0.14 -16.52 -25.17
C GLU A 318 0.64 -17.60 -24.42
N LEU A 319 0.42 -17.73 -23.10
CA LEU A 319 1.07 -18.75 -22.27
C LEU A 319 0.67 -20.18 -22.66
N ASP A 320 -0.60 -20.41 -23.00
CA ASP A 320 -1.08 -21.72 -23.45
C ASP A 320 -0.40 -22.17 -24.75
N LYS A 321 -0.07 -21.23 -25.66
CA LYS A 321 0.72 -21.54 -26.87
C LYS A 321 2.18 -21.88 -26.56
N MET A 322 2.74 -21.29 -25.50
CA MET A 322 4.13 -21.54 -25.09
C MET A 322 4.27 -22.81 -24.25
N GLY A 323 3.20 -23.23 -23.57
CA GLY A 323 3.21 -24.37 -22.66
C GLY A 323 4.02 -24.14 -21.37
N PRO A 324 4.19 -25.19 -20.54
CA PRO A 324 4.92 -25.11 -19.28
C PRO A 324 6.41 -24.79 -19.50
N ILE A 325 7.02 -24.13 -18.52
CA ILE A 325 8.47 -23.95 -18.48
C ILE A 325 9.12 -25.31 -18.19
N LYS A 326 10.08 -25.72 -19.03
CA LYS A 326 10.91 -26.89 -18.76
C LYS A 326 11.74 -26.60 -17.51
N LYS A 327 11.77 -27.52 -16.54
CA LYS A 327 12.47 -27.31 -15.26
C LYS A 327 13.86 -26.71 -15.49
N ILE A 328 14.14 -25.63 -14.79
CA ILE A 328 15.45 -24.97 -14.80
C ILE A 328 16.43 -25.97 -14.18
N GLU A 329 17.26 -26.62 -15.01
CA GLU A 329 18.37 -27.42 -14.53
C GLU A 329 19.43 -26.47 -13.98
N VAL A 330 19.37 -26.18 -12.68
CA VAL A 330 20.48 -25.51 -12.00
C VAL A 330 21.64 -26.51 -11.99
N SER A 331 22.54 -26.39 -12.96
CA SER A 331 23.74 -27.21 -13.02
C SER A 331 24.52 -27.05 -11.71
N LYS A 332 24.59 -28.12 -10.91
CA LYS A 332 25.49 -28.21 -9.76
C LYS A 332 26.94 -28.09 -10.24
N LYS A 333 27.43 -26.86 -10.42
CA LYS A 333 28.84 -26.56 -10.68
C LYS A 333 29.26 -25.34 -9.87
N ILE A 334 29.19 -25.44 -8.54
CA ILE A 334 30.12 -24.72 -7.66
C ILE A 334 30.51 -25.71 -6.56
N GLY A 335 31.54 -26.48 -6.88
CA GLY A 335 32.26 -27.37 -6.00
C GLY A 335 33.65 -27.48 -6.59
N GLY A 336 34.56 -26.65 -6.06
CA GLY A 336 35.95 -26.50 -6.47
C GLY A 336 36.66 -25.65 -5.44
#